data_AF-V9DYW4-F1
#
_entry.id   AF-V9DYW4-F1
#
_cell.length_a   1.000
_cell.length_b   1.000
_cell.length_c   1.000
_cell.angle_alpha   90.00
_cell.angle_beta   90.00
_cell.angle_gamma   90.00
#
_symmetry.space_group_name_H-M   'P 1'
#
loop_
_entity.id
_entity.type
_entity.pdbx_description
1 polymer ?
#
loop_
_entity_poly.entity_id
_entity_poly.type
_entity_poly.pdbx_seq_one_letter_code
_entity_poly.pdbx_strand_id
1 'polypeptide(L)'
;MVSLVTLSLTSYLAFLECDIETPEHLKDYFSEMTPIFKNIEIDPSSVDIIGEHMYTYNQSKESKAAKSKKLIGSYFGTRILIYAPLLKWYLEHGLIVTKTYSFVKAASHRPFKDFMEQVSDARREGDTDKDKAMIAEMMKLIGNAAFGRSGMDKSKHKDVKYENKSAKIRWIVEKPNFYDVEELNGSFEVSLKRAIELLNIIEI
;
A
#
# COMPACT_ATOMS: atom_id res chain seq x y z
N MET A 1 14.77 -26.69 10.53
CA MET A 1 14.57 -25.22 10.62
C MET A 1 13.18 -24.78 10.16
N VAL A 2 12.63 -25.35 9.08
CA VAL A 2 11.25 -25.10 8.60
C VAL A 2 10.18 -25.40 9.66
N SER A 3 10.36 -26.44 10.47
CA SER A 3 9.40 -26.90 11.49
C SER A 3 9.13 -25.89 12.63
N LEU A 4 10.09 -25.04 13.00
CA LEU A 4 9.89 -24.01 14.04
C LEU A 4 9.12 -22.78 13.50
N VAL A 5 9.26 -22.50 12.20
CA VAL A 5 8.53 -21.41 11.52
C VAL A 5 7.05 -21.80 11.34
N THR A 6 6.76 -23.05 11.00
CA THR A 6 5.38 -23.54 10.79
C THR A 6 4.56 -23.63 12.09
N LEU A 7 5.19 -23.98 13.23
CA LEU A 7 4.50 -24.09 14.53
C LEU A 7 4.18 -22.74 15.20
N SER A 8 4.87 -21.65 14.82
CA SER A 8 4.66 -20.31 15.39
C SER A 8 3.61 -19.49 14.64
N LEU A 9 3.50 -19.65 13.31
CA LEU A 9 2.65 -18.79 12.47
C LEU A 9 1.14 -19.04 12.60
N THR A 10 0.73 -20.18 13.15
CA THR A 10 -0.69 -20.56 13.30
C THR A 10 -1.39 -19.92 14.50
N SER A 11 -0.62 -19.44 15.49
CA SER A 11 -1.18 -18.92 16.75
C SER A 11 -1.17 -17.39 16.84
N TYR A 12 -0.53 -16.70 15.89
CA TYR A 12 -0.29 -15.26 15.98
C TYR A 12 -0.69 -14.53 14.70
N LEU A 13 -1.45 -13.43 14.87
CA LEU A 13 -1.52 -12.38 13.86
C LEU A 13 -0.11 -11.81 13.75
N ALA A 14 0.57 -12.01 12.63
CA ALA A 14 1.97 -11.59 12.49
C ALA A 14 2.34 -11.30 11.05
N PHE A 15 3.48 -10.65 10.87
CA PHE A 15 4.11 -10.44 9.58
C PHE A 15 5.56 -10.93 9.65
N LEU A 16 6.02 -11.59 8.59
CA LEU A 16 7.41 -12.00 8.44
C LEU A 16 8.00 -11.26 7.24
N GLU A 17 9.14 -10.61 7.45
CA GLU A 17 9.96 -10.10 6.37
C GLU A 17 10.91 -11.19 5.91
N CYS A 18 10.80 -11.60 4.65
CA CYS A 18 11.55 -12.73 4.11
C CYS A 18 11.82 -12.60 2.60
N ASP A 19 12.77 -13.41 2.13
CA ASP A 19 12.90 -13.76 0.73
C ASP A 19 12.08 -15.03 0.48
N ILE A 20 11.31 -15.04 -0.61
CA ILE A 20 10.43 -16.15 -0.98
C ILE A 20 10.49 -16.40 -2.49
N GLU A 21 10.41 -17.66 -2.90
CA GLU A 21 10.40 -18.05 -4.31
C GLU A 21 9.43 -19.19 -4.61
N THR A 22 8.96 -19.22 -5.85
CA THR A 22 8.18 -20.30 -6.45
C THR A 22 9.16 -21.25 -7.14
N PRO A 23 9.27 -22.50 -6.69
CA PRO A 23 10.11 -23.51 -7.33
C PRO A 23 9.78 -23.71 -8.81
N GLU A 24 10.77 -24.10 -9.61
CA GLU A 24 10.63 -24.26 -11.06
C GLU A 24 9.45 -25.16 -11.45
N HIS A 25 9.31 -26.30 -10.78
CA HIS A 25 8.25 -27.27 -11.04
C HIS A 25 6.83 -26.78 -10.73
N LEU A 26 6.67 -25.64 -10.05
CA LEU A 26 5.37 -25.02 -9.75
C LEU A 26 5.09 -23.79 -10.62
N LYS A 27 6.04 -23.32 -11.43
CA LYS A 27 5.82 -22.14 -12.28
C LYS A 27 4.71 -22.38 -13.31
N ASP A 28 4.63 -23.58 -13.89
CA ASP A 28 3.55 -23.91 -14.83
C ASP A 28 2.18 -23.85 -14.15
N TYR A 29 2.07 -24.33 -12.90
CA TYR A 29 0.84 -24.25 -12.11
C TYR A 29 0.43 -22.79 -11.82
N PHE A 30 1.41 -21.92 -11.55
CA PHE A 30 1.19 -20.49 -11.29
C PHE A 30 1.35 -19.59 -12.53
N SER A 31 1.35 -20.17 -13.73
CA SER A 31 1.64 -19.43 -14.96
C SER A 31 0.57 -18.38 -15.30
N GLU A 32 -0.69 -18.65 -14.95
CA GLU A 32 -1.79 -17.70 -15.10
C GLU A 32 -1.64 -16.51 -14.16
N MET A 33 -1.30 -16.76 -12.90
CA MET A 33 -1.10 -15.72 -11.91
C MET A 33 0.04 -16.08 -10.96
N THR A 34 1.15 -15.39 -11.15
CA THR A 34 2.31 -15.49 -10.26
C THR A 34 1.93 -15.12 -8.83
N PRO A 35 2.34 -15.90 -7.82
CA PRO A 35 1.79 -15.79 -6.46
C PRO A 35 2.35 -14.60 -5.67
N ILE A 36 3.56 -14.14 -5.99
CA ILE A 36 4.25 -13.13 -5.17
C ILE A 36 4.10 -11.75 -5.82
N PHE A 37 3.40 -10.84 -5.14
CA PHE A 37 3.25 -9.46 -5.58
C PHE A 37 4.33 -8.56 -4.99
N LYS A 38 4.99 -7.77 -5.83
CA LYS A 38 6.01 -6.79 -5.39
C LYS A 38 5.94 -5.51 -6.21
N ASN A 39 6.33 -4.40 -5.57
CA ASN A 39 6.47 -3.14 -6.28
C ASN A 39 7.88 -3.03 -6.86
N ILE A 40 7.99 -2.83 -8.17
CA ILE A 40 9.26 -2.52 -8.83
C ILE A 40 9.14 -1.21 -9.59
N GLU A 41 10.27 -0.56 -9.83
CA GLU A 41 10.34 0.52 -10.82
C GLU A 41 10.37 -0.10 -12.21
N ILE A 42 9.37 0.22 -13.03
CA ILE A 42 9.32 -0.18 -14.42
C ILE A 42 9.94 0.94 -15.25
N ASP A 43 11.04 0.63 -15.93
CA ASP A 43 11.62 1.49 -16.95
C ASP A 43 11.12 1.06 -18.34
N PRO A 44 10.20 1.82 -18.95
CA PRO A 44 9.64 1.49 -20.26
C PRO A 44 10.62 1.74 -21.41
N SER A 45 11.86 2.17 -21.12
CA SER A 45 12.97 2.25 -22.08
C SER A 45 13.88 1.02 -22.05
N SER A 46 13.62 0.05 -21.18
CA SER A 46 14.38 -1.20 -21.08
C SER A 46 13.58 -2.36 -21.68
N VAL A 47 14.11 -2.96 -22.74
CA VAL A 47 13.52 -4.14 -23.40
C VAL A 47 13.41 -5.32 -22.43
N ASP A 48 14.39 -5.50 -21.55
CA ASP A 48 14.43 -6.61 -20.58
C ASP A 48 13.29 -6.55 -19.55
N ILE A 49 12.76 -5.34 -19.28
CA ILE A 49 11.74 -5.13 -18.24
C ILE A 49 10.33 -5.23 -18.80
N ILE A 50 10.07 -4.63 -19.97
CA ILE A 50 8.70 -4.55 -20.54
C ILE A 50 8.50 -5.48 -21.75
N GLY A 51 9.54 -6.15 -22.21
CA GLY A 51 9.53 -6.99 -23.41
C GLY A 51 9.58 -6.18 -24.71
N GLU A 52 10.03 -6.84 -25.77
CA GLU A 52 10.26 -6.24 -27.09
C GLU A 52 9.00 -5.60 -27.69
N HIS A 53 7.85 -6.26 -27.55
CA HIS A 53 6.58 -5.76 -28.07
C HIS A 53 6.19 -4.42 -27.43
N MET A 54 6.19 -4.34 -26.09
CA MET A 54 5.81 -3.12 -25.39
C MET A 54 6.85 -2.02 -25.55
N TYR A 55 8.13 -2.39 -25.68
CA TYR A 55 9.20 -1.44 -25.98
C TYR A 55 8.98 -0.78 -27.34
N THR A 56 8.78 -1.58 -28.39
CA THR A 56 8.50 -1.08 -29.75
C THR A 56 7.27 -0.18 -29.76
N TYR A 57 6.19 -0.59 -29.09
CA TYR A 57 4.97 0.21 -28.96
C TYR A 57 5.19 1.52 -28.18
N ASN A 58 6.04 1.53 -27.15
CA ASN A 58 6.38 2.74 -26.42
C ASN A 58 7.22 3.70 -27.28
N GLN A 59 8.11 3.17 -28.12
CA GLN A 59 8.96 3.97 -29.01
C GLN A 59 8.18 4.60 -30.17
N SER A 60 7.05 4.02 -30.58
CA SER A 60 6.18 4.58 -31.63
C SER A 60 5.26 5.71 -31.15
N LYS A 61 5.23 6.01 -29.84
CA LYS A 61 4.40 7.10 -29.29
C LYS A 61 5.15 8.44 -29.33
N GLU A 62 4.41 9.50 -29.62
CA GLU A 62 4.92 10.89 -29.51
C GLU A 62 5.31 11.23 -28.06
N SER A 63 4.49 10.80 -27.10
CA SER A 63 4.78 10.90 -25.67
C SER A 63 5.09 9.53 -25.10
N LYS A 64 6.36 9.31 -24.77
CA LYS A 64 6.85 8.06 -24.19
C LYS A 64 6.39 7.93 -22.75
N ALA A 65 6.09 6.69 -22.35
CA ALA A 65 5.82 6.39 -20.96
C ALA A 65 7.05 6.73 -20.09
N ALA A 66 6.80 7.34 -18.93
CA ALA A 66 7.83 7.61 -17.95
C ALA A 66 8.07 6.41 -17.03
N LYS A 67 9.24 6.39 -16.40
CA LYS A 67 9.54 5.45 -15.31
C LYS A 67 8.48 5.59 -14.21
N SER A 68 7.97 4.46 -13.73
CA SER A 68 6.98 4.48 -12.67
C SER A 68 7.06 3.22 -11.81
N LYS A 69 6.78 3.38 -10.52
CA LYS A 69 6.65 2.26 -9.60
C LYS A 69 5.32 1.55 -9.85
N LYS A 70 5.36 0.26 -10.18
CA LYS A 70 4.18 -0.58 -10.43
C LYS A 70 4.18 -1.80 -9.54
N LEU A 71 2.98 -2.26 -9.18
CA LEU A 71 2.79 -3.57 -8.55
C LEU A 71 2.79 -4.63 -9.66
N ILE A 72 3.63 -5.64 -9.52
CA ILE A 72 3.71 -6.77 -10.46
C ILE A 72 3.54 -8.08 -9.72
N GLY A 73 3.05 -9.10 -10.42
CA GLY A 73 3.21 -10.49 -10.00
C GLY A 73 4.61 -11.00 -10.36
N SER A 74 5.17 -11.88 -9.54
CA SER A 74 6.50 -12.45 -9.70
C SER A 74 6.58 -13.85 -9.09
N TYR A 75 7.54 -14.65 -9.55
CA TYR A 75 7.88 -15.93 -8.94
C TYR A 75 8.82 -15.79 -7.75
N PHE A 76 9.34 -14.60 -7.48
CA PHE A 76 10.25 -14.37 -6.35
C PHE A 76 10.05 -12.99 -5.73
N GLY A 77 10.31 -12.89 -4.43
CA GLY A 77 10.29 -11.66 -3.66
C GLY A 77 11.51 -11.60 -2.75
N THR A 78 12.11 -10.43 -2.62
CA THR A 78 13.25 -10.18 -1.73
C THR A 78 12.84 -9.15 -0.70
N ARG A 79 13.11 -9.41 0.59
CA ARG A 79 12.71 -8.58 1.73
C ARG A 79 11.25 -8.14 1.65
N ILE A 80 10.36 -9.08 1.34
CA ILE A 80 8.92 -8.81 1.31
C ILE A 80 8.33 -9.08 2.69
N LEU A 81 7.47 -8.17 3.16
CA LEU A 81 6.72 -8.32 4.40
C LEU A 81 5.40 -9.06 4.11
N ILE A 82 5.32 -10.33 4.53
CA ILE A 82 4.17 -11.20 4.25
C ILE A 82 3.38 -11.45 5.53
N TYR A 83 2.05 -11.28 5.42
CA TYR A 83 1.11 -11.62 6.48
C TYR A 83 1.13 -13.14 6.76
N ALA A 84 1.23 -13.53 8.04
CA ALA A 84 1.49 -14.90 8.46
C ALA A 84 0.51 -15.95 7.88
N PRO A 85 -0.82 -15.74 7.85
CA PRO A 85 -1.75 -16.66 7.19
C PRO A 85 -1.50 -16.83 5.69
N LEU A 86 -1.15 -15.75 4.98
CA LEU A 86 -0.81 -15.84 3.55
C LEU A 86 0.50 -16.59 3.36
N LEU A 87 1.50 -16.32 4.22
CA LEU A 87 2.76 -17.05 4.18
C LEU A 87 2.55 -18.54 4.44
N LYS A 88 1.70 -18.90 5.40
CA LYS A 88 1.33 -20.29 5.66
C LYS A 88 0.74 -20.93 4.40
N TRP A 89 -0.21 -20.26 3.76
CA TRP A 89 -0.79 -20.74 2.50
C TRP A 89 0.30 -20.94 1.43
N TYR A 90 1.22 -20.00 1.25
CA TYR A 90 2.34 -20.15 0.32
C TYR A 90 3.20 -21.38 0.60
N LEU A 91 3.57 -21.62 1.86
CA LEU A 91 4.37 -22.77 2.25
C LEU A 91 3.62 -24.09 2.02
N GLU A 92 2.31 -24.14 2.30
CA GLU A 92 1.45 -25.30 2.03
C GLU A 92 1.32 -25.59 0.53
N HIS A 93 1.45 -24.57 -0.32
CA HIS A 93 1.41 -24.67 -1.78
C HIS A 93 2.81 -24.77 -2.40
N GLY A 94 3.84 -25.09 -1.59
CA GLY A 94 5.18 -25.43 -2.07
C GLY A 94 6.10 -24.27 -2.39
N LEU A 95 5.72 -23.02 -2.09
CA LEU A 95 6.67 -21.90 -2.15
C LEU A 95 7.72 -22.04 -1.04
N ILE A 96 8.91 -21.52 -1.29
CA ILE A 96 10.06 -21.68 -0.42
C ILE A 96 10.49 -20.32 0.12
N VAL A 97 10.56 -20.21 1.45
CA VAL A 97 11.25 -19.10 2.12
C VAL A 97 12.73 -19.41 2.17
N THR A 98 13.55 -18.59 1.50
CA THR A 98 15.00 -18.80 1.41
C THR A 98 15.76 -18.05 2.50
N LYS A 99 15.23 -16.91 2.97
CA LYS A 99 15.85 -16.08 4.01
C LYS A 99 14.81 -15.32 4.82
N THR A 100 15.07 -15.10 6.10
CA THR A 100 14.22 -14.31 7.00
C THR A 100 14.99 -13.14 7.61
N TYR A 101 14.33 -12.02 7.83
CA TYR A 101 14.94 -10.78 8.32
C TYR A 101 14.34 -10.30 9.63
N SER A 102 13.02 -10.09 9.66
CA SER A 102 12.33 -9.54 10.82
C SER A 102 10.96 -10.19 10.99
N PHE A 103 10.48 -10.20 12.24
CA PHE A 103 9.18 -10.75 12.60
C PHE A 103 8.40 -9.72 13.42
N VAL A 104 7.24 -9.32 12.90
CA VAL A 104 6.35 -8.36 13.55
C VAL A 104 5.17 -9.12 14.11
N LYS A 105 5.14 -9.26 15.43
CA LYS A 105 3.98 -9.81 16.14
C LYS A 105 2.91 -8.74 16.24
N ALA A 106 1.69 -9.07 15.84
CA ALA A 106 0.52 -8.21 15.99
C ALA A 106 -0.45 -8.80 17.02
N ALA A 107 -1.11 -7.91 17.76
CA ALA A 107 -2.16 -8.32 18.69
C ALA A 107 -3.46 -8.49 17.90
N SER A 108 -4.10 -9.66 18.06
CA SER A 108 -5.40 -9.90 17.43
C SER A 108 -6.50 -9.24 18.26
N HIS A 109 -7.11 -8.21 17.70
CA HIS A 109 -8.28 -7.53 18.26
C HIS A 109 -9.29 -7.25 17.16
N ARG A 110 -10.54 -6.99 17.55
CA ARG A 110 -11.62 -6.59 16.63
C ARG A 110 -12.12 -5.17 16.94
N PRO A 111 -11.26 -4.14 16.88
CA PRO A 111 -11.62 -2.78 17.27
C PRO A 111 -12.72 -2.16 16.40
N PHE A 112 -12.92 -2.68 15.18
CA PHE A 112 -13.92 -2.20 14.23
C PHE A 112 -15.17 -3.09 14.15
N LYS A 113 -15.34 -4.05 15.07
CA LYS A 113 -16.45 -5.02 15.02
C LYS A 113 -17.79 -4.31 14.92
N ASP A 114 -18.11 -3.46 15.89
CA ASP A 114 -19.41 -2.81 16.00
C ASP A 114 -19.69 -1.89 14.80
N PHE A 115 -18.66 -1.19 14.31
CA PHE A 115 -18.75 -0.38 13.09
C PHE A 115 -19.06 -1.22 11.86
N MET A 116 -18.37 -2.35 11.67
CA MET A 116 -18.58 -3.23 10.51
C MET A 116 -19.90 -3.99 10.59
N GLU A 117 -20.38 -4.30 11.81
CA GLU A 117 -21.71 -4.86 12.04
C GLU A 117 -22.79 -3.86 11.62
N GLN A 118 -22.70 -2.58 12.03
CA GLN A 118 -23.62 -1.52 11.58
C GLN A 118 -23.65 -1.37 10.05
N VAL A 119 -22.49 -1.36 9.39
CA VAL A 119 -22.42 -1.31 7.92
C VAL A 119 -23.08 -2.53 7.30
N SER A 120 -22.85 -3.72 7.86
CA SER A 120 -23.40 -4.97 7.32
C SER A 120 -24.91 -5.09 7.55
N ASP A 121 -25.41 -4.67 8.70
CA ASP A 121 -26.83 -4.66 9.06
C ASP A 121 -27.60 -3.70 8.15
N ALA A 122 -27.13 -2.45 8.01
CA ALA A 122 -27.76 -1.48 7.12
C ALA A 122 -27.82 -1.96 5.67
N ARG A 123 -26.82 -2.73 5.21
CA ARG A 123 -26.82 -3.34 3.88
C ARG A 123 -27.84 -4.46 3.76
N ARG A 124 -27.91 -5.39 4.74
CA ARG A 124 -28.93 -6.45 4.76
C ARG A 124 -30.34 -5.89 4.78
N GLU A 125 -30.56 -4.82 5.53
CA GLU A 125 -31.85 -4.13 5.57
C GLU A 125 -32.21 -3.50 4.22
N GLY A 126 -31.28 -2.82 3.55
CA GLY A 126 -31.55 -2.24 2.22
C GLY A 126 -31.74 -3.27 1.10
N ASP A 127 -31.18 -4.48 1.24
CA ASP A 127 -31.47 -5.60 0.33
C ASP A 127 -32.91 -6.13 0.50
N THR A 128 -33.49 -5.97 1.70
CA THR A 128 -34.85 -6.44 2.04
C THR A 128 -35.91 -5.35 1.80
N ASP A 129 -35.57 -4.09 2.06
CA ASP A 129 -36.46 -2.93 2.00
C ASP A 129 -35.94 -1.88 1.01
N LYS A 130 -36.71 -1.67 -0.07
CA LYS A 130 -36.35 -0.74 -1.15
C LYS A 130 -36.27 0.71 -0.67
N ASP A 131 -37.02 1.09 0.37
CA ASP A 131 -37.00 2.46 0.90
C ASP A 131 -35.69 2.75 1.66
N LYS A 132 -34.97 1.70 2.07
CA LYS A 132 -33.66 1.79 2.74
C LYS A 132 -32.47 1.61 1.79
N ALA A 133 -32.70 1.41 0.49
CA ALA A 133 -31.64 1.20 -0.49
C ALA A 133 -30.61 2.35 -0.51
N MET A 134 -31.07 3.60 -0.36
CA MET A 134 -30.19 4.77 -0.29
C MET A 134 -29.26 4.73 0.94
N ILE A 135 -29.78 4.31 2.09
CA ILE A 135 -29.01 4.18 3.33
C ILE A 135 -27.97 3.07 3.19
N ALA A 136 -28.34 1.94 2.57
CA ALA A 136 -27.42 0.83 2.32
C ALA A 136 -26.24 1.24 1.42
N GLU A 137 -26.47 1.97 0.33
CA GLU A 137 -25.40 2.48 -0.53
C GLU A 137 -24.53 3.52 0.20
N MET A 138 -25.13 4.40 1.02
CA MET A 138 -24.36 5.32 1.86
C MET A 138 -23.46 4.58 2.86
N MET A 139 -23.98 3.57 3.56
CA MET A 139 -23.20 2.80 4.54
C MET A 139 -22.09 1.98 3.89
N LYS A 140 -22.31 1.45 2.69
CA LYS A 140 -21.27 0.82 1.87
C LYS A 140 -20.16 1.81 1.53
N LEU A 141 -20.50 3.04 1.12
CA LEU A 141 -19.51 4.08 0.84
C LEU A 141 -18.70 4.42 2.10
N ILE A 142 -19.36 4.60 3.25
CA ILE A 142 -18.73 4.88 4.54
C ILE A 142 -17.78 3.74 4.94
N GLY A 143 -18.22 2.48 4.82
CA GLY A 143 -17.40 1.30 5.13
C GLY A 143 -16.14 1.23 4.27
N ASN A 144 -16.28 1.42 2.95
CA ASN A 144 -15.14 1.42 2.02
C ASN A 144 -14.17 2.59 2.30
N ALA A 145 -14.72 3.77 2.58
CA ALA A 145 -13.93 4.97 2.88
C ALA A 145 -13.13 4.80 4.19
N ALA A 146 -13.71 4.19 5.22
CA ALA A 146 -13.04 3.95 6.49
C ALA A 146 -11.75 3.12 6.31
N PHE A 147 -11.79 2.06 5.48
CA PHE A 147 -10.62 1.26 5.16
C PHE A 147 -9.53 2.11 4.49
N GLY A 148 -9.89 2.83 3.42
CA GLY A 148 -8.96 3.70 2.70
C GLY A 148 -8.34 4.78 3.58
N ARG A 149 -9.11 5.35 4.51
CA ARG A 149 -8.60 6.35 5.48
C ARG A 149 -7.65 5.76 6.50
N SER A 150 -7.86 4.51 6.92
CA SER A 150 -6.97 3.84 7.89
C SER A 150 -5.59 3.53 7.32
N GLY A 151 -5.51 3.18 6.03
CA GLY A 151 -4.25 2.92 5.31
C GLY A 151 -3.61 4.14 4.65
N MET A 152 -4.13 5.34 4.91
CA MET A 152 -3.70 6.56 4.24
C MET A 152 -2.31 7.01 4.69
N ASP A 153 -1.41 7.20 3.73
CA ASP A 153 -0.06 7.71 3.98
C ASP A 153 -0.09 9.21 4.35
N LYS A 154 -0.09 9.49 5.64
CA LYS A 154 -0.13 10.86 6.17
C LYS A 154 1.16 11.65 5.92
N SER A 155 2.27 11.01 5.56
CA SER A 155 3.52 11.73 5.27
C SER A 155 3.37 12.65 4.06
N LYS A 156 2.54 12.27 3.09
CA LYS A 156 2.30 13.02 1.86
C LYS A 156 1.40 14.24 2.04
N HIS A 157 0.82 14.43 3.22
CA HIS A 157 -0.09 15.53 3.54
C HIS A 157 0.64 16.76 4.07
N LYS A 158 1.94 16.64 4.35
CA LYS A 158 2.78 17.73 4.83
C LYS A 158 3.95 17.93 3.86
N ASP A 159 4.29 19.18 3.61
CA ASP A 159 5.55 19.55 2.98
C ASP A 159 6.53 19.94 4.09
N VAL A 160 7.62 19.21 4.20
CA VAL A 160 8.67 19.46 5.20
C VAL A 160 9.82 20.21 4.52
N LYS A 161 10.26 21.31 5.12
CA LYS A 161 11.38 22.13 4.65
C LYS A 161 12.39 22.34 5.75
N TYR A 162 13.67 22.27 5.43
CA TYR A 162 14.75 22.59 6.36
C TYR A 162 15.30 23.98 6.05
N GLU A 163 15.36 24.85 7.05
CA GLU A 163 15.86 26.22 6.89
C GLU A 163 16.63 26.65 8.14
N ASN A 164 17.71 27.40 7.96
CA ASN A 164 18.55 27.88 9.05
C ASN A 164 18.47 29.41 9.25
N LYS A 165 17.84 30.13 8.31
CA LYS A 165 17.71 31.59 8.37
C LYS A 165 16.46 32.00 9.13
N SER A 166 16.65 32.66 10.26
CA SER A 166 15.58 33.14 11.15
C SER A 166 14.52 33.99 10.45
N ALA A 167 14.92 34.84 9.49
CA ALA A 167 14.00 35.68 8.73
C ALA A 167 13.05 34.87 7.83
N LYS A 168 13.55 33.81 7.18
CA LYS A 168 12.73 32.93 6.35
C LYS A 168 11.82 32.05 7.18
N ILE A 169 12.26 31.60 8.36
CA ILE A 169 11.43 30.81 9.26
C ILE A 169 10.22 31.63 9.72
N ARG A 170 10.43 32.89 10.13
CA ARG A 170 9.33 33.81 10.48
C ARG A 170 8.32 33.95 9.34
N TRP A 171 8.82 34.15 8.12
CA TRP A 171 7.94 34.22 6.93
C TRP A 171 7.17 32.93 6.66
N ILE A 172 7.76 31.75 6.90
CA ILE A 172 7.06 30.47 6.72
C ILE A 172 6.00 30.25 7.81
N VAL A 173 6.29 30.64 9.05
CA VAL A 173 5.35 30.53 10.20
C VAL A 173 4.10 31.40 9.99
N GLU A 174 4.25 32.55 9.31
CA GLU A 174 3.14 33.44 8.98
C GLU A 174 2.22 32.89 7.88
N LYS A 175 2.59 31.80 7.21
CA LYS A 175 1.75 31.23 6.16
C LYS A 175 0.49 30.59 6.73
N PRO A 176 -0.66 30.73 6.06
CA PRO A 176 -1.93 30.12 6.51
C PRO A 176 -1.88 28.58 6.52
N ASN A 177 -0.96 27.98 5.77
CA ASN A 177 -0.76 26.54 5.75
C ASN A 177 0.37 26.07 6.68
N PHE A 178 0.90 26.90 7.57
CA PHE A 178 1.85 26.47 8.59
C PHE A 178 1.24 25.38 9.47
N TYR A 179 2.05 24.37 9.80
CA TYR A 179 1.66 23.26 10.65
C TYR A 179 2.48 23.24 11.94
N ASP A 180 3.81 23.17 11.82
CA ASP A 180 4.70 23.02 12.98
C ASP A 180 6.16 23.42 12.65
N VAL A 181 6.96 23.68 13.68
CA VAL A 181 8.40 23.95 13.56
C VAL A 181 9.18 23.25 14.69
N GLU A 182 10.22 22.51 14.33
CA GLU A 182 11.10 21.80 15.26
C GLU A 182 12.56 22.21 15.03
N GLU A 183 13.30 22.47 16.11
CA GLU A 183 14.72 22.81 16.02
C GLU A 183 15.58 21.53 16.02
N LEU A 184 16.39 21.37 14.98
CA LEU A 184 17.29 20.24 14.77
C LEU A 184 18.72 20.75 14.56
N ASN A 185 19.56 20.64 15.61
CA ASN A 185 20.99 20.92 15.56
C ASN A 185 21.37 22.24 14.84
N GLY A 186 20.74 23.36 15.20
CA GLY A 186 21.01 24.68 14.62
C GLY A 186 20.37 24.93 13.25
N SER A 187 19.52 24.01 12.79
CA SER A 187 18.59 24.20 11.67
C SER A 187 17.16 23.98 12.14
N PHE A 188 16.18 24.51 11.42
CA PHE A 188 14.76 24.35 11.76
C PHE A 188 14.08 23.50 10.69
N GLU A 189 13.44 22.42 11.12
CA GLU A 189 12.47 21.68 10.32
C GLU A 189 11.13 22.41 10.41
N VAL A 190 10.62 22.88 9.28
CA VAL A 190 9.35 23.57 9.18
C VAL A 190 8.37 22.71 8.38
N SER A 191 7.28 22.32 9.03
CA SER A 191 6.18 21.55 8.45
C SER A 191 5.07 22.48 8.00
N LEU A 192 4.64 22.33 6.75
CA LEU A 192 3.49 23.01 6.16
C LEU A 192 2.43 21.96 5.79
N LYS A 193 1.15 22.28 5.97
CA LYS A 193 0.06 21.53 5.32
C LYS A 193 0.23 21.68 3.82
N ARG A 194 0.26 20.55 3.11
CA ARG A 194 0.38 20.57 1.66
C ARG A 194 -0.86 21.23 1.06
N ALA A 195 -0.65 22.23 0.21
CA ALA A 195 -1.73 22.80 -0.57
C ALA A 195 -2.16 21.75 -1.60
N ILE A 196 -3.41 21.33 -1.54
CA ILE A 196 -4.00 20.46 -2.56
C ILE A 196 -4.60 21.40 -3.59
N GLU A 197 -3.98 21.49 -4.77
CA GLU A 197 -4.66 22.07 -5.93
C GLU A 197 -5.80 21.14 -6.32
N LEU A 198 -7.02 21.55 -6.02
CA LEU A 198 -8.20 20.92 -6.59
C LEU A 198 -8.23 21.33 -8.06
N LEU A 199 -7.82 20.42 -8.95
CA LEU A 199 -8.16 20.48 -10.36
C LEU A 199 -9.68 20.29 -10.44
N ASN A 200 -10.45 21.37 -10.28
CA ASN A 200 -11.87 21.36 -10.55
C ASN A 200 -12.04 21.14 -12.07
N ILE A 201 -12.25 19.89 -12.49
CA ILE A 201 -12.62 19.52 -13.87
C ILE A 201 -14.15 19.64 -14.05
N ILE A 202 -14.83 20.46 -13.24
CA ILE A 202 -16.25 20.74 -13.44
C ILE A 202 -16.38 22.23 -13.70
N GLU A 203 -16.24 22.59 -14.97
CA GLU A 203 -16.92 23.77 -15.50
C GLU A 203 -18.43 23.45 -15.45
N ILE A 204 -19.15 24.19 -14.61
CA ILE A 204 -20.62 24.27 -14.68
C ILE A 204 -20.95 25.41 -15.63
#